data_AF-A0A537H7P0-F1
#
_entry.id   AF-A0A537H7P0-F1
#
_cell.length_a   1.000
_cell.length_b   1.000
_cell.length_c   1.000
_cell.angle_alpha   90.00
_cell.angle_beta   90.00
_cell.angle_gamma   90.00
#
_symmetry.space_group_name_H-M   'P 1'
#
loop_
_entity.id
_entity.type
_entity.pdbx_description
1 polymer ?
#
loop_
_entity_poly.entity_id
_entity_poly.type
_entity_poly.pdbx_seq_one_letter_code
_entity_poly.pdbx_strand_id
1 'polypeptide(L)'
;VAINAGTITGYTLSGVLIQLFTWRSIFLINVPIGIFGTYWSRKRLKEIHLPARGEKFDLQGAVTFSASITLLLLGLTLGSITDPLSLTLTGLSFFLVIIFALAERRASFPVLDLSLFRNRIFTAGNIANLLSGLAFAGLAFVMTLYFQLVRGYDPLHAGIFLIPLDATLIFIGPISGSLSDRWGARGLSTTGLVVAASGFLYLSGFTATTSYPPIALGLILVGFGIGLFRSPNASSVMGSVPGAKRGISSGVRSTIINTSIVASIPLVLSVMTADVPYNILVNIIGNPTTISGGQIIGNYAAAFLTGLQHSLVIFSALILVSAVFSFLRGSRPV
;
A
#
# COMPACT_ATOMS: atom_id res chain seq x y z
N VAL A 1 -3.78 14.42 -2.03
CA VAL A 1 -5.15 14.92 -2.31
C VAL A 1 -5.69 14.36 -3.62
N ALA A 2 -5.13 14.68 -4.80
CA ALA A 2 -5.64 14.20 -6.08
C ALA A 2 -5.75 12.67 -6.20
N ILE A 3 -4.73 11.92 -5.74
CA ILE A 3 -4.75 10.45 -5.73
C ILE A 3 -5.93 9.92 -4.90
N ASN A 4 -6.03 10.35 -3.64
CA ASN A 4 -7.08 9.88 -2.74
C ASN A 4 -8.49 10.33 -3.18
N ALA A 5 -8.63 11.52 -3.78
CA ALA A 5 -9.89 11.98 -4.37
C ALA A 5 -10.31 11.10 -5.55
N GLY A 6 -9.34 10.67 -6.36
CA GLY A 6 -9.54 9.64 -7.38
C GLY A 6 -9.97 8.31 -6.79
N THR A 7 -9.41 7.89 -5.64
CA THR A 7 -9.78 6.66 -4.95
C THR A 7 -11.23 6.66 -4.44
N ILE A 8 -11.69 7.73 -3.77
CA ILE A 8 -13.09 7.84 -3.30
C ILE A 8 -14.05 7.84 -4.48
N THR A 9 -13.74 8.65 -5.49
CA THR A 9 -14.54 8.70 -6.72
C THR A 9 -14.55 7.31 -7.37
N GLY A 10 -13.40 6.62 -7.36
CA GLY A 10 -13.22 5.26 -7.82
C GLY A 10 -14.15 4.26 -7.11
N TYR A 11 -14.20 4.23 -5.77
CA TYR A 11 -15.07 3.27 -5.06
C TYR A 11 -16.55 3.43 -5.39
N THR A 12 -17.06 4.66 -5.37
CA THR A 12 -18.47 4.94 -5.71
C THR A 12 -18.74 4.68 -7.19
N LEU A 13 -17.86 5.14 -8.08
CA LEU A 13 -18.04 5.03 -9.52
C LEU A 13 -17.87 3.59 -10.01
N SER A 14 -16.93 2.83 -9.44
CA SER A 14 -16.75 1.41 -9.74
C SER A 14 -17.96 0.58 -9.35
N GLY A 15 -18.57 0.83 -8.17
CA GLY A 15 -19.82 0.15 -7.78
C GLY A 15 -20.96 0.43 -8.74
N VAL A 16 -21.18 1.70 -9.11
CA VAL A 16 -22.20 2.12 -10.08
C VAL A 16 -21.95 1.52 -11.47
N LEU A 17 -20.68 1.52 -11.92
CA LEU A 17 -20.28 0.95 -13.21
C LEU A 17 -20.51 -0.57 -13.29
N ILE A 18 -20.31 -1.31 -12.20
CA ILE A 18 -20.58 -2.75 -12.17
C ILE A 18 -22.09 -3.03 -12.11
N GLN A 19 -22.86 -2.19 -11.41
CA GLN A 19 -24.31 -2.37 -11.31
C GLN A 19 -25.04 -2.02 -12.62
N LEU A 20 -24.59 -0.97 -13.33
CA LEU A 20 -25.24 -0.50 -14.56
C LEU A 20 -24.64 -1.08 -15.83
N PHE A 21 -23.36 -1.46 -15.81
CA PHE A 21 -22.63 -2.00 -16.96
C PHE A 21 -21.89 -3.30 -16.58
N THR A 22 -20.98 -3.75 -17.43
CA THR A 22 -20.09 -4.88 -17.12
C THR A 22 -18.84 -4.41 -16.39
N TRP A 23 -18.17 -5.29 -15.65
CA TRP A 23 -16.85 -5.05 -15.03
C TRP A 23 -15.79 -4.47 -15.99
N ARG A 24 -15.90 -4.72 -17.30
CA ARG A 24 -15.03 -4.15 -18.35
C ARG A 24 -15.05 -2.63 -18.39
N SER A 25 -16.16 -2.01 -17.99
CA SER A 25 -16.34 -0.55 -17.97
C SER A 25 -15.38 0.16 -17.02
N ILE A 26 -14.96 -0.50 -15.93
CA ILE A 26 -13.94 -0.01 -14.98
C ILE A 26 -12.59 0.23 -15.68
N PHE A 27 -12.28 -0.54 -16.72
CA PHE A 27 -11.06 -0.32 -17.51
C PHE A 27 -11.27 0.76 -18.56
N LEU A 28 -12.43 0.77 -19.22
CA LEU A 28 -12.72 1.70 -20.30
C LEU A 28 -12.77 3.16 -19.84
N ILE A 29 -13.21 3.44 -18.60
CA ILE A 29 -13.27 4.81 -18.07
C ILE A 29 -11.87 5.44 -17.91
N ASN A 30 -10.82 4.63 -17.72
CA ASN A 30 -9.45 5.13 -17.61
C ASN A 30 -8.91 5.64 -18.97
N VAL A 31 -9.43 5.12 -20.09
CA VAL A 31 -8.98 5.49 -21.45
C VAL A 31 -9.19 6.98 -21.76
N PRO A 32 -10.41 7.56 -21.67
CA PRO A 32 -10.62 8.98 -21.95
C PRO A 32 -9.86 9.89 -20.97
N ILE A 33 -9.77 9.51 -19.69
CA ILE A 33 -9.03 10.25 -18.67
C ILE A 33 -7.53 10.29 -19.03
N GLY A 34 -6.98 9.14 -19.45
CA GLY A 34 -5.58 9.02 -19.87
C GLY A 34 -5.26 9.83 -21.13
N ILE A 35 -6.15 9.82 -22.13
CA ILE A 35 -6.02 10.63 -23.35
C ILE A 35 -6.01 12.12 -22.99
N PHE A 36 -6.97 12.56 -22.18
CA PHE A 36 -7.06 13.96 -21.76
C PHE A 36 -5.81 14.39 -20.96
N GLY A 37 -5.39 13.58 -19.99
CA GLY A 37 -4.19 13.85 -19.19
C GLY A 37 -2.93 13.95 -20.05
N THR A 38 -2.76 13.06 -21.02
CA THR A 38 -1.61 13.07 -21.96
C THR A 38 -1.62 14.32 -22.83
N TYR A 39 -2.79 14.66 -23.39
CA TYR A 39 -2.96 15.85 -24.21
C TYR A 39 -2.66 17.14 -23.43
N TRP A 40 -3.21 17.24 -22.21
CA TRP A 40 -3.01 18.41 -21.34
C TRP A 40 -1.57 18.55 -20.89
N SER A 41 -0.95 17.44 -20.47
CA SER A 41 0.47 17.36 -20.10
C SER A 41 1.37 17.89 -21.21
N ARG A 42 1.19 17.40 -22.45
CA ARG A 42 1.97 17.83 -23.63
C ARG A 42 1.84 19.34 -23.92
N LYS A 43 0.67 19.94 -23.64
CA LYS A 43 0.44 21.37 -23.88
C LYS A 43 0.94 22.29 -22.77
N ARG A 44 1.02 21.82 -21.52
CA ARG A 44 1.22 22.68 -20.35
C ARG A 44 2.54 22.44 -19.62
N LEU A 45 3.08 21.23 -19.62
CA LEU A 45 4.36 20.95 -18.96
C LEU A 45 5.50 21.52 -19.80
N LYS A 46 6.42 22.20 -19.13
CA LYS A 46 7.68 22.66 -19.71
C LYS A 46 8.79 21.82 -19.10
N GLU A 47 9.70 21.35 -19.94
CA GLU A 47 10.89 20.65 -19.48
C GLU A 47 11.78 21.63 -18.69
N ILE A 48 12.03 21.35 -17.42
CA ILE A 48 12.77 22.22 -16.50
C ILE A 48 14.16 21.69 -16.16
N HIS A 49 14.51 20.47 -16.60
CA HIS A 49 15.84 19.88 -16.43
C HIS A 49 16.31 19.25 -17.73
N LEU A 50 17.53 19.59 -18.14
CA LEU A 50 18.24 18.90 -19.20
C LEU A 50 19.06 17.76 -18.55
N PRO A 51 19.00 16.52 -19.09
CA PRO A 51 19.87 15.43 -18.65
C PRO A 51 21.33 15.85 -18.71
N ALA A 52 22.16 15.35 -17.79
CA ALA A 52 23.59 15.59 -17.88
C ALA A 52 24.12 14.98 -19.19
N ARG A 53 25.03 15.69 -19.90
CA ARG A 53 25.59 15.19 -21.16
C ARG A 53 26.19 13.79 -20.96
N GLY A 54 25.66 12.81 -21.68
CA GLY A 54 26.15 11.43 -21.65
C GLY A 54 25.46 10.48 -20.67
N GLU A 55 24.42 10.93 -19.95
CA GLU A 55 23.55 10.02 -19.17
C GLU A 55 22.94 8.94 -20.07
N LYS A 56 23.20 7.68 -19.73
CA LYS A 56 22.63 6.51 -20.40
C LYS A 56 21.68 5.81 -19.44
N PHE A 57 20.56 5.30 -19.96
CA PHE A 57 19.65 4.48 -19.19
C PHE A 57 20.30 3.13 -18.87
N ASP A 58 20.40 2.78 -17.60
CA ASP A 58 20.88 1.48 -17.16
C ASP A 58 19.79 0.42 -17.34
N LEU A 59 19.75 -0.14 -18.56
CA LEU A 59 18.82 -1.19 -18.94
C LEU A 59 19.08 -2.49 -18.15
N GLN A 60 20.34 -2.79 -17.84
CA GLN A 60 20.70 -4.02 -17.12
C GLN A 60 20.21 -3.95 -15.67
N GLY A 61 20.46 -2.84 -14.99
CA GLY A 61 19.93 -2.57 -13.65
C GLY A 61 18.40 -2.60 -13.63
N ALA A 62 17.76 -1.91 -14.58
CA ALA A 62 16.30 -1.87 -14.70
C ALA A 62 15.66 -3.26 -14.90
N VAL A 63 16.20 -4.08 -15.79
CA VAL A 63 15.70 -5.44 -16.05
C VAL A 63 15.92 -6.34 -14.85
N THR A 64 17.12 -6.33 -14.25
CA THR A 64 17.44 -7.18 -13.10
C THR A 64 16.58 -6.82 -11.89
N PHE A 65 16.41 -5.52 -11.61
CA PHE A 65 15.54 -5.04 -10.54
C PHE A 65 14.08 -5.38 -10.78
N SER A 66 13.57 -5.14 -11.99
CA SER A 66 12.18 -5.45 -12.35
C SER A 66 11.90 -6.95 -12.26
N ALA A 67 12.81 -7.79 -12.74
CA ALA A 67 12.72 -9.24 -12.61
C ALA A 67 12.72 -9.67 -11.14
N SER A 68 13.59 -9.10 -10.31
CA SER A 68 13.65 -9.40 -8.87
C SER A 68 12.33 -9.11 -8.15
N ILE A 69 11.75 -7.93 -8.37
CA ILE A 69 10.46 -7.57 -7.75
C ILE A 69 9.34 -8.42 -8.33
N THR A 70 9.33 -8.71 -9.63
CA THR A 70 8.32 -9.57 -10.25
C THR A 70 8.31 -10.96 -9.61
N LEU A 71 9.48 -11.58 -9.46
CA LEU A 71 9.61 -12.89 -8.82
C LEU A 71 9.23 -12.86 -7.34
N LEU A 72 9.54 -11.77 -6.62
CA LEU A 72 9.09 -11.60 -5.24
C LEU A 72 7.58 -11.63 -5.16
N LEU A 73 6.92 -10.81 -6.00
CA LEU A 73 5.46 -10.69 -6.00
C LEU A 73 4.78 -11.97 -6.48
N LEU A 74 5.33 -12.66 -7.47
CA LEU A 74 4.84 -13.97 -7.92
C LEU A 74 4.97 -15.03 -6.82
N GLY A 75 6.12 -15.09 -6.14
CA GLY A 75 6.33 -16.02 -5.03
C GLY A 75 5.35 -15.79 -3.88
N LEU A 76 5.01 -14.53 -3.61
CA LEU A 76 3.99 -14.18 -2.62
C LEU A 76 2.55 -14.48 -3.10
N THR A 77 2.27 -14.43 -4.40
CA THR A 77 0.87 -14.46 -4.91
C THR A 77 0.42 -15.85 -5.36
N LEU A 78 1.30 -16.66 -5.98
CA LEU A 78 0.88 -17.87 -6.70
C LEU A 78 0.55 -19.06 -5.79
N GLY A 79 1.01 -19.05 -4.54
CA GLY A 79 0.88 -20.20 -3.64
C GLY A 79 0.95 -19.80 -2.17
N SER A 80 0.81 -20.81 -1.30
CA SER A 80 1.10 -20.64 0.13
C SER A 80 2.56 -20.22 0.30
N ILE A 81 2.86 -19.44 1.35
CA ILE A 81 4.24 -19.07 1.70
C ILE A 81 5.16 -20.28 1.96
N THR A 82 4.59 -21.46 2.17
CA THR A 82 5.31 -22.73 2.37
C THR A 82 5.43 -23.59 1.10
N ASP A 83 4.79 -23.18 0.01
CA ASP A 83 4.79 -23.94 -1.25
C ASP A 83 6.19 -23.92 -1.89
N PRO A 84 6.73 -25.05 -2.40
CA PRO A 84 8.06 -25.07 -3.01
C PRO A 84 8.22 -24.08 -4.16
N LEU A 85 7.17 -23.85 -4.96
CA LEU A 85 7.20 -22.84 -6.02
C LEU A 85 7.33 -21.43 -5.45
N SER A 86 6.54 -21.09 -4.43
CA SER A 86 6.64 -19.80 -3.73
C SER A 86 8.02 -19.57 -3.12
N LEU A 87 8.57 -20.58 -2.43
CA LEU A 87 9.90 -20.51 -1.82
C LEU A 87 11.01 -20.35 -2.86
N THR A 88 10.93 -21.06 -3.99
CA THR A 88 11.92 -20.94 -5.07
C THR A 88 11.86 -19.58 -5.76
N LEU A 89 10.66 -19.06 -6.05
CA LEU A 89 10.48 -17.73 -6.65
C LEU A 89 10.97 -16.62 -5.72
N THR A 90 10.61 -16.69 -4.42
CA THR A 90 11.08 -15.72 -3.42
C THR A 90 12.60 -15.83 -3.21
N GLY A 91 13.16 -17.04 -3.15
CA GLY A 91 14.61 -17.26 -3.06
C GLY A 91 15.37 -16.69 -4.27
N LEU A 92 14.87 -16.93 -5.48
CA LEU A 92 15.44 -16.40 -6.72
C LEU A 92 15.33 -14.87 -6.78
N SER A 93 14.25 -14.30 -6.27
CA SER A 93 14.11 -12.85 -6.12
C SER A 93 15.21 -12.26 -5.25
N PHE A 94 15.45 -12.79 -4.05
CA PHE A 94 16.51 -12.31 -3.17
C PHE A 94 17.89 -12.44 -3.82
N PHE A 95 18.13 -13.55 -4.53
CA PHE A 95 19.36 -13.74 -5.30
C PHE A 95 19.54 -12.66 -6.38
N LEU A 96 18.48 -12.31 -7.13
CA LEU A 96 18.53 -11.24 -8.14
C LEU A 96 18.67 -9.85 -7.53
N VAL A 97 18.11 -9.58 -6.34
CA VAL A 97 18.35 -8.32 -5.61
C VAL A 97 19.83 -8.19 -5.25
N ILE A 98 20.50 -9.27 -4.87
CA ILE A 98 21.95 -9.27 -4.58
C ILE A 98 22.74 -8.99 -5.87
N ILE A 99 22.42 -9.67 -6.97
CA ILE A 99 23.06 -9.43 -8.28
C ILE A 99 22.86 -7.97 -8.70
N PHE A 100 21.64 -7.47 -8.61
CA PHE A 100 21.31 -6.08 -8.90
C PHE A 100 22.15 -5.13 -8.06
N ALA A 101 22.19 -5.30 -6.74
CA ALA A 101 22.97 -4.43 -5.86
C ALA A 101 24.48 -4.44 -6.18
N LEU A 102 25.03 -5.58 -6.60
CA LEU A 102 26.43 -5.68 -7.01
C LEU A 102 26.71 -5.03 -8.37
N ALA A 103 25.80 -5.18 -9.33
CA ALA A 103 25.88 -4.54 -10.64
C ALA A 103 25.74 -3.02 -10.52
N GLU A 104 24.78 -2.56 -9.73
CA GLU A 104 24.45 -1.15 -9.51
C GLU A 104 25.63 -0.37 -8.91
N ARG A 105 26.39 -1.01 -8.00
CA ARG A 105 27.61 -0.43 -7.41
C ARG A 105 28.70 -0.15 -8.44
N ARG A 106 28.67 -0.81 -9.60
CA ARG A 106 29.65 -0.66 -10.68
C ARG A 106 29.13 0.19 -11.85
N ALA A 107 27.84 0.53 -11.87
CA ALA A 107 27.21 1.28 -12.95
C ALA A 107 27.57 2.77 -12.91
N SER A 108 27.82 3.38 -14.08
CA SER A 108 28.10 4.82 -14.19
C SER A 108 26.87 5.70 -13.95
N PHE A 109 25.68 5.21 -14.32
CA PHE A 109 24.40 5.90 -14.16
C PHE A 109 23.36 4.94 -13.57
N PRO A 110 23.46 4.64 -12.26
CA PRO A 110 22.58 3.66 -11.62
C PRO A 110 21.11 4.10 -11.66
N VAL A 111 20.22 3.16 -11.98
CA VAL A 111 18.75 3.28 -11.81
C VAL A 111 18.38 3.57 -10.36
N LEU A 112 19.11 2.98 -9.41
CA LEU A 112 18.92 3.11 -7.97
C LEU A 112 20.25 3.51 -7.33
N ASP A 113 20.35 4.78 -6.96
CA ASP A 113 21.52 5.28 -6.25
C ASP A 113 21.53 4.79 -4.79
N LEU A 114 22.25 3.70 -4.56
CA LEU A 114 22.40 3.07 -3.24
C LEU A 114 23.00 4.01 -2.17
N SER A 115 23.71 5.07 -2.57
CA SER A 115 24.25 6.06 -1.62
C SER A 115 23.14 6.82 -0.89
N LEU A 116 21.93 6.92 -1.48
CA LEU A 116 20.77 7.55 -0.84
C LEU A 116 20.34 6.78 0.41
N PHE A 117 20.53 5.46 0.45
CA PHE A 117 20.21 4.63 1.61
C PHE A 117 21.19 4.79 2.79
N ARG A 118 22.29 5.53 2.59
CA ARG A 118 23.14 5.97 3.71
C ARG A 118 22.52 7.12 4.48
N ASN A 119 21.61 7.88 3.87
CA ASN A 119 20.87 8.94 4.55
C ASN A 119 19.77 8.32 5.42
N ARG A 120 19.92 8.49 6.73
CA ARG A 120 18.99 7.92 7.73
C ARG A 120 17.54 8.41 7.55
N ILE A 121 17.34 9.66 7.11
CA ILE A 121 15.99 10.21 6.83
C ILE A 121 15.36 9.48 5.65
N PHE A 122 16.14 9.29 4.57
CA PHE A 122 15.70 8.59 3.37
C PHE A 122 15.37 7.13 3.67
N THR A 123 16.27 6.40 4.33
CA THR A 123 16.10 4.97 4.61
C THR A 123 14.96 4.71 5.58
N ALA A 124 14.93 5.42 6.71
CA ALA A 124 13.88 5.22 7.70
C ALA A 124 12.51 5.67 7.18
N GLY A 125 12.44 6.74 6.39
CA GLY A 125 11.19 7.20 5.77
C GLY A 125 10.66 6.22 4.72
N ASN A 126 11.54 5.55 3.97
CA ASN A 126 11.17 4.53 2.99
C ASN A 126 10.78 3.21 3.64
N ILE A 127 11.47 2.76 4.69
CA ILE A 127 11.04 1.59 5.50
C ILE A 127 9.66 1.86 6.12
N ALA A 128 9.46 3.05 6.69
CA ALA A 128 8.16 3.42 7.24
C ALA A 128 7.06 3.46 6.17
N ASN A 129 7.35 3.92 4.94
CA ASN A 129 6.42 3.85 3.81
C ASN A 129 6.08 2.39 3.44
N LEU A 130 7.07 1.50 3.39
CA LEU A 130 6.86 0.08 3.07
C LEU A 130 5.91 -0.57 4.08
N LEU A 131 6.23 -0.46 5.38
CA LEU A 131 5.47 -1.09 6.46
C LEU A 131 4.06 -0.50 6.60
N SER A 132 3.94 0.83 6.53
CA SER A 132 2.62 1.47 6.60
C SER A 132 1.79 1.25 5.34
N GLY A 133 2.42 1.14 4.18
CA GLY A 133 1.77 0.81 2.92
C GLY A 133 1.19 -0.61 2.93
N LEU A 134 1.95 -1.59 3.43
CA LEU A 134 1.51 -2.97 3.63
C LEU A 134 0.25 -3.03 4.50
N ALA A 135 0.30 -2.40 5.68
CA ALA A 135 -0.82 -2.38 6.60
C ALA A 135 -2.04 -1.63 6.05
N PHE A 136 -1.84 -0.48 5.40
CA PHE A 136 -2.94 0.30 4.84
C PHE A 136 -3.67 -0.42 3.70
N ALA A 137 -2.93 -1.01 2.76
CA ALA A 137 -3.54 -1.79 1.68
C ALA A 137 -4.20 -3.07 2.21
N GLY A 138 -3.56 -3.72 3.19
CA GLY A 138 -4.11 -4.87 3.90
C GLY A 138 -5.42 -4.54 4.64
N LEU A 139 -5.52 -3.37 5.28
CA LEU A 139 -6.75 -2.90 5.92
C LEU A 139 -7.90 -2.80 4.93
N ALA A 140 -7.68 -2.13 3.80
CA ALA A 140 -8.71 -1.96 2.78
C ALA A 140 -9.21 -3.33 2.29
N PHE A 141 -8.29 -4.28 2.07
CA PHE A 141 -8.63 -5.64 1.69
C PHE A 141 -9.42 -6.38 2.78
N VAL A 142 -8.92 -6.41 4.02
CA VAL A 142 -9.57 -7.04 5.18
C VAL A 142 -10.98 -6.50 5.41
N MET A 143 -11.15 -5.17 5.37
CA MET A 143 -12.44 -4.53 5.59
C MET A 143 -13.40 -4.78 4.42
N THR A 144 -12.88 -4.87 3.19
CA THR A 144 -13.69 -5.29 2.03
C THR A 144 -14.21 -6.71 2.21
N LEU A 145 -13.36 -7.65 2.64
CA LEU A 145 -13.75 -9.03 2.95
C LEU A 145 -14.76 -9.09 4.11
N TYR A 146 -14.56 -8.29 5.15
CA TYR A 146 -15.50 -8.18 6.27
C TYR A 146 -16.88 -7.72 5.80
N PHE A 147 -16.97 -6.61 5.04
CA PHE A 147 -18.26 -6.10 4.58
C PHE A 147 -18.95 -7.03 3.58
N GLN A 148 -18.22 -7.66 2.68
CA GLN A 148 -18.83 -8.51 1.66
C GLN A 148 -19.13 -9.92 2.17
N LEU A 149 -18.17 -10.58 2.81
CA LEU A 149 -18.27 -11.99 3.15
C LEU A 149 -18.81 -12.25 4.57
N VAL A 150 -18.54 -11.35 5.52
CA VAL A 150 -19.07 -11.49 6.89
C VAL A 150 -20.42 -10.78 7.03
N ARG A 151 -20.56 -9.58 6.45
CA ARG A 151 -21.78 -8.77 6.55
C ARG A 151 -22.77 -8.98 5.40
N GLY A 152 -22.35 -9.66 4.32
CA GLY A 152 -23.21 -9.95 3.17
C GLY A 152 -23.57 -8.71 2.35
N TYR A 153 -22.83 -7.61 2.46
CA TYR A 153 -23.07 -6.41 1.67
C TYR A 153 -22.56 -6.59 0.23
N ASP A 154 -23.25 -6.00 -0.74
CA ASP A 154 -22.75 -5.96 -2.10
C ASP A 154 -21.55 -4.99 -2.24
N PRO A 155 -20.80 -5.07 -3.35
CA PRO A 155 -19.58 -4.29 -3.54
C PRO A 155 -19.77 -2.77 -3.43
N LEU A 156 -20.93 -2.21 -3.81
CA LEU A 156 -21.18 -0.77 -3.72
C LEU A 156 -21.26 -0.35 -2.25
N HIS A 157 -22.03 -1.06 -1.44
CA HIS A 157 -22.16 -0.76 -0.02
C HIS A 157 -20.83 -0.95 0.72
N ALA A 158 -20.08 -2.02 0.42
CA ALA A 158 -18.74 -2.22 0.98
C ALA A 158 -17.80 -1.05 0.66
N GLY A 159 -17.83 -0.53 -0.57
CA GLY A 159 -17.08 0.66 -0.97
C GLY A 159 -17.53 1.93 -0.23
N ILE A 160 -18.84 2.14 -0.09
CA ILE A 160 -19.40 3.30 0.64
C ILE A 160 -18.97 3.28 2.12
N PHE A 161 -18.99 2.11 2.77
CA PHE A 161 -18.60 1.96 4.16
C PHE A 161 -17.09 2.15 4.40
N LEU A 162 -16.27 2.16 3.35
CA LEU A 162 -14.85 2.51 3.43
C LEU A 162 -14.57 4.02 3.29
N ILE A 163 -15.54 4.82 2.81
CA ILE A 163 -15.38 6.26 2.58
C ILE A 163 -14.78 7.01 3.80
N PRO A 164 -15.16 6.75 5.07
CA PRO A 164 -14.58 7.48 6.19
C PRO A 164 -13.04 7.39 6.28
N LEU A 165 -12.46 6.26 5.87
CA LEU A 165 -11.01 6.06 5.83
C LEU A 165 -10.35 7.06 4.87
N ASP A 166 -10.79 7.07 3.62
CA ASP A 166 -10.19 7.90 2.57
C ASP A 166 -10.57 9.38 2.68
N ALA A 167 -11.79 9.67 3.13
CA ALA A 167 -12.23 11.04 3.37
C ALA A 167 -11.31 11.70 4.40
N THR A 168 -11.05 11.01 5.52
CA THR A 168 -10.14 11.52 6.55
C THR A 168 -8.73 11.72 6.01
N LEU A 169 -8.22 10.81 5.17
CA LEU A 169 -6.93 10.97 4.49
C LEU A 169 -6.86 12.20 3.57
N ILE A 170 -7.94 12.52 2.86
CA ILE A 170 -8.02 13.71 2.01
C ILE A 170 -7.97 14.98 2.85
N PHE A 171 -8.73 15.05 3.93
CA PHE A 171 -8.80 16.23 4.79
C PHE A 171 -7.51 16.45 5.59
N ILE A 172 -6.97 15.38 6.18
CA ILE A 172 -5.78 15.45 7.03
C ILE A 172 -4.49 15.62 6.20
N GLY A 173 -4.45 15.19 4.94
CA GLY A 173 -3.27 15.32 4.09
C GLY A 173 -2.69 16.75 4.04
N PRO A 174 -3.45 17.76 3.56
CA PRO A 174 -2.99 19.15 3.53
C PRO A 174 -2.65 19.72 4.91
N ILE A 175 -3.47 19.41 5.92
CA ILE A 175 -3.27 19.85 7.31
C ILE A 175 -1.93 19.32 7.83
N SER A 176 -1.65 18.04 7.63
CA SER A 176 -0.38 17.44 8.05
C SER A 176 0.83 18.06 7.33
N GLY A 177 0.69 18.40 6.05
CA GLY A 177 1.73 19.09 5.28
C GLY A 177 2.05 20.46 5.87
N SER A 178 1.03 21.29 6.10
CA SER A 178 1.24 22.63 6.66
C SER A 178 1.76 22.61 8.09
N LEU A 179 1.31 21.67 8.93
CA LEU A 179 1.87 21.47 10.27
C LEU A 179 3.33 21.01 10.20
N SER A 180 3.69 20.16 9.23
CA SER A 180 5.05 19.67 9.05
C SER A 180 6.02 20.77 8.65
N ASP A 181 5.59 21.75 7.87
CA ASP A 181 6.42 22.90 7.51
C ASP A 181 6.76 23.75 8.75
N ARG A 182 5.92 23.75 9.78
CA ARG A 182 6.12 24.50 11.03
C ARG A 182 6.86 23.72 12.11
N TRP A 183 6.49 22.46 12.34
CA TRP A 183 6.96 21.66 13.48
C TRP A 183 7.95 20.56 13.10
N GLY A 184 8.26 20.46 11.81
CA GLY A 184 9.06 19.39 11.26
C GLY A 184 8.26 18.08 11.18
N ALA A 185 8.73 17.20 10.29
CA ALA A 185 7.95 16.04 9.94
C ALA A 185 7.95 14.95 11.04
N ARG A 186 9.01 14.86 11.88
CA ARG A 186 9.30 13.67 12.72
C ARG A 186 8.20 13.39 13.74
N GLY A 187 7.86 14.38 14.56
CA GLY A 187 6.83 14.26 15.58
C GLY A 187 5.49 13.85 14.98
N LEU A 188 5.02 14.62 13.99
CA LEU A 188 3.74 14.37 13.30
C LEU A 188 3.67 12.98 12.65
N SER A 189 4.75 12.56 11.97
CA SER A 189 4.80 11.24 11.34
C SER A 189 4.73 10.11 12.36
N THR A 190 5.48 10.21 13.47
CA THR A 190 5.49 9.17 14.51
C THR A 190 4.16 9.12 15.26
N THR A 191 3.61 10.27 15.67
CA THR A 191 2.32 10.32 16.35
C THR A 191 1.19 9.83 15.45
N GLY A 192 1.23 10.19 14.16
CA GLY A 192 0.27 9.69 13.17
C GLY A 192 0.28 8.17 13.07
N LEU A 193 1.46 7.55 13.01
CA LEU A 193 1.56 6.09 12.99
C LEU A 193 1.05 5.44 14.28
N VAL A 194 1.32 6.01 15.46
CA VAL A 194 0.77 5.48 16.73
C VAL A 194 -0.75 5.56 16.77
N VAL A 195 -1.34 6.66 16.28
CA VAL A 195 -2.80 6.80 16.16
C VAL A 195 -3.36 5.78 15.17
N ALA A 196 -2.70 5.57 14.03
CA ALA A 196 -3.10 4.56 13.07
C ALA A 196 -3.07 3.15 13.69
N ALA A 197 -1.98 2.76 14.36
CA ALA A 197 -1.87 1.48 15.06
C ALA A 197 -3.00 1.25 16.07
N SER A 198 -3.37 2.30 16.80
CA SER A 198 -4.50 2.26 17.73
C SER A 198 -5.83 2.03 16.99
N GLY A 199 -6.03 2.67 15.83
CA GLY A 199 -7.18 2.41 14.96
C GLY A 199 -7.24 0.98 14.45
N PHE A 200 -6.11 0.38 14.05
CA PHE A 200 -6.02 -1.02 13.66
C PHE A 200 -6.40 -1.98 14.80
N LEU A 201 -5.88 -1.76 16.02
CA LEU A 201 -6.24 -2.57 17.20
C LEU A 201 -7.69 -2.39 17.59
N TYR A 202 -8.22 -1.18 17.45
CA TYR A 202 -9.63 -0.94 17.72
C TYR A 202 -10.52 -1.70 16.73
N LEU A 203 -10.16 -1.70 15.44
CA LEU A 203 -10.85 -2.45 14.40
C LEU A 203 -10.78 -3.97 14.59
N SER A 204 -9.73 -4.50 15.23
CA SER A 204 -9.61 -5.94 15.48
C SER A 204 -10.58 -6.48 16.53
N GLY A 205 -11.26 -5.61 17.29
CA GLY A 205 -12.24 -6.02 18.30
C GLY A 205 -13.63 -6.31 17.75
N PHE A 206 -13.89 -6.07 16.45
CA PHE A 206 -15.25 -6.12 15.91
C PHE A 206 -15.73 -7.52 15.54
N THR A 207 -17.01 -7.77 15.78
CA THR A 207 -17.72 -9.02 15.50
C THR A 207 -18.62 -8.88 14.28
N ALA A 208 -19.25 -9.98 13.84
CA ALA A 208 -20.24 -9.96 12.75
C ALA A 208 -21.45 -9.05 13.04
N THR A 209 -21.79 -8.82 14.31
CA THR A 209 -22.97 -8.06 14.75
C THR A 209 -22.69 -6.62 15.14
N THR A 210 -21.43 -6.18 15.05
CA THR A 210 -21.05 -4.82 15.45
C THR A 210 -21.74 -3.77 14.57
N SER A 211 -22.33 -2.74 15.19
CA SER A 211 -22.94 -1.63 14.44
C SER A 211 -21.89 -0.84 13.64
N TYR A 212 -22.31 -0.14 12.59
CA TYR A 212 -21.39 0.58 11.72
C TYR A 212 -20.66 1.79 12.38
N PRO A 213 -21.27 2.60 13.25
CA PRO A 213 -20.61 3.80 13.78
C PRO A 213 -19.26 3.55 14.48
N PRO A 214 -19.11 2.51 15.33
CA PRO A 214 -17.80 2.09 15.84
C PRO A 214 -16.79 1.77 14.74
N ILE A 215 -17.22 1.07 13.68
CA ILE A 215 -16.35 0.73 12.55
C ILE A 215 -15.87 2.00 11.83
N ALA A 216 -16.79 2.93 11.56
CA ALA A 216 -16.48 4.21 10.96
C ALA A 216 -15.46 5.00 11.80
N LEU A 217 -15.59 5.01 13.12
CA LEU A 217 -14.62 5.65 14.02
C LEU A 217 -13.22 5.03 13.89
N GLY A 218 -13.13 3.70 13.84
CA GLY A 218 -11.86 3.00 13.62
C GLY A 218 -11.21 3.35 12.29
N LEU A 219 -12.01 3.40 11.21
CA LEU A 219 -11.55 3.82 9.89
C LEU A 219 -11.07 5.26 9.88
N ILE A 220 -11.77 6.17 10.57
CA ILE A 220 -11.36 7.57 10.74
C ILE A 220 -10.04 7.66 11.49
N LEU A 221 -9.86 6.92 12.60
CA LEU A 221 -8.61 6.89 13.35
C LEU A 221 -7.42 6.44 12.49
N VAL A 222 -7.60 5.38 11.70
CA VAL A 222 -6.56 4.92 10.77
C VAL A 222 -6.29 5.98 9.70
N GLY A 223 -7.34 6.52 9.06
CA GLY A 223 -7.21 7.53 8.02
C GLY A 223 -6.51 8.80 8.51
N PHE A 224 -6.83 9.23 9.72
CA PHE A 224 -6.20 10.35 10.39
C PHE A 224 -4.71 10.09 10.63
N GLY A 225 -4.38 8.93 11.22
CA GLY A 225 -3.00 8.56 11.52
C GLY A 225 -2.13 8.41 10.27
N ILE A 226 -2.62 7.71 9.25
CA ILE A 226 -1.92 7.54 7.97
C ILE A 226 -1.82 8.89 7.23
N GLY A 227 -2.83 9.75 7.31
CA GLY A 227 -2.81 11.10 6.77
C GLY A 227 -1.70 11.96 7.38
N LEU A 228 -1.62 11.98 8.72
CA LEU A 228 -0.55 12.66 9.47
C LEU A 228 0.85 12.14 9.15
N PHE A 229 0.97 10.88 8.74
CA PHE A 229 2.24 10.29 8.34
C PHE A 229 2.64 10.59 6.89
N ARG A 230 1.74 10.38 5.93
CA ARG A 230 2.08 10.32 4.50
C ARG A 230 2.65 11.62 3.95
N SER A 231 2.02 12.77 4.24
CA SER A 231 2.46 14.06 3.68
C SER A 231 3.80 14.51 4.27
N PRO A 232 3.97 14.54 5.61
CA PRO A 232 5.25 14.94 6.21
C PRO A 232 6.39 13.99 5.85
N ASN A 233 6.11 12.68 5.76
CA ASN A 233 7.13 11.71 5.36
C ASN A 233 7.56 11.88 3.91
N ALA A 234 6.63 12.13 2.98
CA ALA A 234 6.95 12.39 1.58
C ALA A 234 7.86 13.61 1.43
N SER A 235 7.51 14.73 2.06
CA SER A 235 8.32 15.95 2.04
C SER A 235 9.70 15.73 2.67
N SER A 236 9.77 15.02 3.80
CA SER A 236 11.04 14.73 4.48
C SER A 236 11.97 13.84 3.65
N VAL A 237 11.45 12.81 2.98
CA VAL A 237 12.26 11.93 2.12
C VAL A 237 12.76 12.70 0.90
N MET A 238 11.87 13.42 0.21
CA MET A 238 12.24 14.18 -1.00
C MET A 238 13.14 15.39 -0.71
N GLY A 239 13.01 15.99 0.48
CA GLY A 239 13.88 17.09 0.93
C GLY A 239 15.26 16.62 1.41
N SER A 240 15.41 15.32 1.72
CA SER A 240 16.69 14.76 2.19
C SER A 240 17.68 14.42 1.06
N VAL A 241 17.24 14.54 -0.20
CA VAL A 241 18.04 14.17 -1.38
C VAL A 241 18.36 15.41 -2.25
N PRO A 242 19.55 15.45 -2.89
CA PRO A 242 19.90 16.54 -3.81
C PRO A 242 18.90 16.67 -4.96
N GLY A 243 18.73 17.89 -5.47
CA GLY A 243 17.75 18.19 -6.52
C GLY A 243 17.86 17.30 -7.76
N ALA A 244 19.09 17.01 -8.20
CA ALA A 244 19.40 16.13 -9.34
C ALA A 244 18.98 14.66 -9.12
N LYS A 245 18.90 14.20 -7.87
CA LYS A 245 18.56 12.81 -7.51
C LYS A 245 17.09 12.63 -7.12
N ARG A 246 16.27 13.69 -7.20
CA ARG A 246 14.84 13.63 -6.85
C ARG A 246 14.04 12.68 -7.74
N GLY A 247 14.42 12.57 -9.03
CA GLY A 247 13.80 11.59 -9.94
C GLY A 247 13.98 10.15 -9.45
N ILE A 248 15.22 9.77 -9.14
CA ILE A 248 15.57 8.46 -8.57
C ILE A 248 14.84 8.22 -7.24
N SER A 249 14.89 9.19 -6.32
CA SER A 249 14.18 9.13 -5.03
C SER A 249 12.68 8.91 -5.19
N SER A 250 12.03 9.63 -6.11
CA SER A 250 10.60 9.46 -6.41
C SER A 250 10.30 8.07 -6.98
N GLY A 251 11.16 7.57 -7.88
CA GLY A 251 11.06 6.23 -8.44
C GLY A 251 11.13 5.15 -7.35
N VAL A 252 12.18 5.18 -6.52
CA VAL A 252 12.36 4.25 -5.39
C VAL A 252 11.14 4.28 -4.47
N ARG A 253 10.68 5.47 -4.08
CA ARG A 253 9.51 5.61 -3.20
C ARG A 253 8.24 5.05 -3.84
N SER A 254 8.05 5.28 -5.14
CA SER A 254 6.89 4.78 -5.89
C SER A 254 6.92 3.25 -5.99
N THR A 255 8.09 2.67 -6.26
CA THR A 255 8.27 1.22 -6.25
C THR A 255 7.93 0.64 -4.89
N ILE A 256 8.46 1.22 -3.79
CA ILE A 256 8.17 0.77 -2.43
C ILE A 256 6.67 0.79 -2.13
N ILE A 257 5.98 1.87 -2.50
CA ILE A 257 4.53 1.98 -2.30
C ILE A 257 3.79 0.90 -3.11
N ASN A 258 4.10 0.73 -4.39
CA ASN A 258 3.43 -0.26 -5.23
C ASN A 258 3.71 -1.69 -4.75
N THR A 259 4.96 -2.02 -4.42
CA THR A 259 5.34 -3.31 -3.84
C THR A 259 4.60 -3.55 -2.52
N SER A 260 4.47 -2.54 -1.66
CA SER A 260 3.71 -2.66 -0.40
C SER A 260 2.22 -2.97 -0.63
N ILE A 261 1.61 -2.37 -1.66
CA ILE A 261 0.20 -2.61 -2.00
C ILE A 261 0.03 -4.05 -2.49
N VAL A 262 0.86 -4.50 -3.43
CA VAL A 262 0.73 -5.85 -3.99
C VAL A 262 1.03 -6.92 -2.95
N ALA A 263 2.08 -6.75 -2.14
CA ALA A 263 2.47 -7.71 -1.11
C ALA A 263 1.48 -7.76 0.08
N SER A 264 0.62 -6.76 0.24
CA SER A 264 -0.34 -6.73 1.36
C SER A 264 -1.37 -7.86 1.30
N ILE A 265 -1.87 -8.20 0.11
CA ILE A 265 -2.91 -9.23 -0.06
C ILE A 265 -2.37 -10.62 0.31
N PRO A 266 -1.25 -11.11 -0.26
CA PRO A 266 -0.58 -12.31 0.20
C PRO A 266 -0.33 -12.35 1.70
N LEU A 267 0.07 -11.23 2.29
CA LEU A 267 0.33 -11.15 3.72
C LEU A 267 -0.94 -11.35 4.54
N VAL A 268 -2.07 -10.76 4.13
CA VAL A 268 -3.39 -11.04 4.74
C VAL A 268 -3.72 -12.53 4.63
N LEU A 269 -3.63 -13.09 3.42
CA LEU A 269 -3.95 -14.51 3.19
C LEU A 269 -3.08 -15.41 4.05
N SER A 270 -1.78 -15.14 4.10
CA SER A 270 -0.82 -15.89 4.92
C SER A 270 -1.17 -15.83 6.41
N VAL A 271 -1.57 -14.67 6.93
CA VAL A 271 -2.01 -14.58 8.33
C VAL A 271 -3.27 -15.39 8.55
N MET A 272 -4.25 -15.26 7.65
CA MET A 272 -5.51 -15.99 7.74
C MET A 272 -5.32 -17.51 7.63
N THR A 273 -4.22 -18.01 7.04
CA THR A 273 -3.93 -19.45 7.02
C THR A 273 -3.72 -20.07 8.40
N ALA A 274 -3.44 -19.26 9.43
CA ALA A 274 -3.36 -19.73 10.81
C ALA A 274 -4.73 -20.19 11.35
N ASP A 275 -5.82 -19.60 10.85
CA ASP A 275 -7.19 -19.83 11.32
C ASP A 275 -8.03 -20.63 10.30
N VAL A 276 -7.80 -20.42 9.00
CA VAL A 276 -8.57 -21.04 7.90
C VAL A 276 -7.60 -21.63 6.87
N PRO A 277 -7.70 -22.92 6.51
CA PRO A 277 -6.82 -23.53 5.51
C PRO A 277 -6.78 -22.77 4.18
N TYR A 278 -5.60 -22.67 3.56
CA TYR A 278 -5.38 -21.87 2.34
C TYR A 278 -6.33 -22.23 1.19
N ASN A 279 -6.59 -23.52 0.96
CA ASN A 279 -7.52 -23.99 -0.06
C ASN A 279 -8.96 -23.51 0.19
N ILE A 280 -9.36 -23.36 1.45
CA ILE A 280 -10.67 -22.83 1.83
C ILE A 280 -10.71 -21.32 1.60
N LEU A 281 -9.66 -20.57 2.00
CA LEU A 281 -9.57 -19.13 1.74
C LEU A 281 -9.69 -18.79 0.25
N VAL A 282 -8.95 -19.51 -0.60
CA VAL A 282 -8.99 -19.31 -2.07
C VAL A 282 -10.39 -19.60 -2.62
N ASN A 283 -11.08 -20.62 -2.11
CA ASN A 283 -12.44 -20.93 -2.55
C ASN A 283 -13.47 -19.90 -2.09
N ILE A 284 -13.38 -19.45 -0.83
CA ILE A 284 -14.27 -18.42 -0.27
C ILE A 284 -14.11 -17.10 -1.04
N ILE A 285 -12.87 -16.68 -1.31
CA ILE A 285 -12.57 -15.41 -1.98
C ILE A 285 -12.81 -15.50 -3.49
N GLY A 286 -12.47 -16.63 -4.11
CA GLY A 286 -12.55 -16.83 -5.55
C GLY A 286 -13.95 -17.19 -6.07
N ASN A 287 -14.79 -17.85 -5.26
CA ASN A 287 -16.11 -18.35 -5.68
C ASN A 287 -17.23 -18.09 -4.63
N PRO A 288 -17.43 -16.83 -4.20
CA PRO A 288 -18.33 -16.51 -3.07
C PRO A 288 -19.81 -16.82 -3.34
N THR A 289 -20.23 -16.93 -4.61
CA THR A 289 -21.63 -17.11 -5.02
C THR A 289 -22.04 -18.55 -5.29
N THR A 290 -21.11 -19.51 -5.20
CA THR A 290 -21.45 -20.92 -5.35
C THR A 290 -22.18 -21.44 -4.10
N ILE A 291 -23.11 -22.39 -4.26
CA ILE A 291 -23.82 -23.03 -3.13
C ILE A 291 -22.80 -23.60 -2.13
N SER A 292 -21.71 -24.18 -2.65
CA SER A 292 -20.56 -24.62 -1.86
C SER A 292 -19.87 -23.47 -1.12
N GLY A 293 -19.68 -22.31 -1.76
CA GLY A 293 -19.15 -21.10 -1.14
C GLY A 293 -19.99 -20.63 0.06
N GLY A 294 -21.32 -20.60 -0.07
CA GLY A 294 -22.22 -20.23 1.03
C GLY A 294 -22.18 -21.20 2.23
N GLN A 295 -22.12 -22.51 1.97
CA GLN A 295 -21.99 -23.52 3.03
C GLN A 295 -20.60 -23.49 3.69
N ILE A 296 -19.53 -23.32 2.91
CA ILE A 296 -18.16 -23.18 3.42
C ILE A 296 -18.04 -21.92 4.27
N ILE A 297 -18.59 -20.79 3.81
CA ILE A 297 -18.65 -19.56 4.61
C ILE A 297 -19.38 -19.81 5.92
N GLY A 298 -20.53 -20.49 5.93
CA GLY A 298 -21.25 -20.83 7.15
C GLY A 298 -20.41 -21.64 8.15
N ASN A 299 -19.68 -22.66 7.67
CA ASN A 299 -18.85 -23.53 8.52
C ASN A 299 -17.57 -22.85 9.02
N TYR A 300 -17.00 -21.93 8.24
CA TYR A 300 -15.76 -21.24 8.56
C TYR A 300 -15.95 -19.77 8.96
N ALA A 301 -17.18 -19.28 9.11
CA ALA A 301 -17.47 -17.85 9.34
C ALA A 301 -16.75 -17.31 10.58
N ALA A 302 -16.77 -18.07 11.69
CA ALA A 302 -16.11 -17.70 12.93
C ALA A 302 -14.59 -17.65 12.75
N ALA A 303 -14.00 -18.71 12.18
CA ALA A 303 -12.55 -18.79 11.92
C ALA A 303 -12.08 -17.72 10.92
N PHE A 304 -12.89 -17.43 9.91
CA PHE A 304 -12.62 -16.38 8.93
C PHE A 304 -12.62 -15.00 9.58
N LEU A 305 -13.62 -14.71 10.42
CA LEU A 305 -13.67 -13.48 11.20
C LEU A 305 -12.46 -13.36 12.14
N THR A 306 -12.09 -14.42 12.85
CA THR A 306 -10.88 -14.46 13.69
C THR A 306 -9.62 -14.18 12.86
N GLY A 307 -9.49 -14.77 11.67
CA GLY A 307 -8.37 -14.49 10.76
C GLY A 307 -8.30 -13.03 10.29
N LEU A 308 -9.43 -12.39 10.06
CA LEU A 308 -9.48 -10.94 9.77
C LEU A 308 -9.03 -10.13 10.99
N GLN A 309 -9.46 -10.49 12.20
CA GLN A 309 -9.05 -9.82 13.44
C GLN A 309 -7.55 -9.97 13.69
N HIS A 310 -6.98 -11.18 13.56
CA HIS A 310 -5.54 -11.42 13.67
C HIS A 310 -4.74 -10.63 12.65
N SER A 311 -5.23 -10.52 11.41
CA SER A 311 -4.61 -9.69 10.37
C SER A 311 -4.53 -8.23 10.79
N LEU A 312 -5.59 -7.68 11.39
CA LEU A 312 -5.60 -6.30 11.90
C LEU A 312 -4.63 -6.09 13.07
N VAL A 313 -4.50 -7.06 13.98
CA VAL A 313 -3.52 -7.02 15.08
C VAL A 313 -2.09 -7.01 14.53
N ILE A 314 -1.78 -7.88 13.56
CA ILE A 314 -0.45 -7.94 12.92
C ILE A 314 -0.16 -6.64 12.16
N PHE A 315 -1.15 -6.06 11.47
CA PHE A 315 -0.98 -4.76 10.83
C PHE A 315 -0.78 -3.62 11.82
N SER A 316 -1.42 -3.67 12.99
CA SER A 316 -1.10 -2.72 14.05
C SER A 316 0.35 -2.84 14.51
N ALA A 317 0.84 -4.06 14.76
CA ALA A 317 2.23 -4.30 15.12
C ALA A 317 3.19 -3.79 14.03
N LEU A 318 2.90 -4.03 12.75
CA LEU A 318 3.67 -3.50 11.62
C LEU A 318 3.68 -1.96 11.57
N ILE A 319 2.55 -1.31 11.87
CA ILE A 319 2.48 0.15 11.98
C ILE A 319 3.28 0.66 13.17
N LEU A 320 3.30 -0.03 14.31
CA LEU A 320 4.15 0.33 15.45
C LEU A 320 5.64 0.21 15.11
N VAL A 321 6.05 -0.85 14.40
CA VAL A 321 7.42 -0.97 13.88
C VAL A 321 7.73 0.18 12.91
N SER A 322 6.79 0.53 12.04
CA SER A 322 6.89 1.72 11.17
C SER A 322 7.08 3.00 11.98
N ALA A 323 6.38 3.16 13.11
CA ALA A 323 6.50 4.31 14.00
C ALA A 323 7.90 4.38 14.62
N VAL A 324 8.50 3.24 14.99
CA VAL A 324 9.88 3.17 15.48
C VAL A 324 10.85 3.66 14.41
N PHE A 325 10.76 3.19 13.16
CA PHE A 325 11.61 3.70 12.08
C PHE A 325 11.39 5.19 11.84
N SER A 326 10.14 5.65 11.79
CA SER A 326 9.80 7.06 11.65
C SER A 326 10.43 7.92 12.75
N PHE A 327 10.38 7.45 14.00
CA PHE A 327 11.00 8.13 15.13
C PHE A 327 12.52 8.13 15.05
N LEU A 328 13.11 7.00 14.62
CA LEU A 328 14.56 6.85 14.49
C LEU A 328 15.13 7.72 13.37
N ARG A 329 14.37 8.32 12.47
CA ARG A 329 14.93 9.04 11.31
C ARG A 329 15.75 10.30 11.62
N GLY A 330 15.64 10.84 12.84
CA GLY A 330 16.36 12.07 13.26
C GLY A 330 15.67 13.36 12.79
N SER A 331 16.14 14.51 13.32
CA SER A 331 15.48 15.81 13.15
C SER A 331 16.15 16.74 12.12
N ARG A 332 17.35 16.40 11.63
CA ARG A 332 18.10 17.17 10.62
C ARG A 332 18.87 16.22 9.69
N PRO A 333 18.99 16.53 8.38
CA PRO A 333 19.96 15.84 7.53
C PRO A 333 21.35 16.12 8.11
N VAL A 334 22.08 15.05 8.40
CA VAL A 334 23.52 15.10 8.77
C VAL A 334 24.32 15.27 7.51
#